data_AF-A0A7S1DHP4-F1
#
_entry.id   AF-A0A7S1DHP4-F1
#
_cell.length_a   1.000
_cell.length_b   1.000
_cell.length_c   1.000
_cell.angle_alpha   90.00
_cell.angle_beta   90.00
_cell.angle_gamma   90.00
#
_symmetry.space_group_name_H-M   'P 1'
#
loop_
_entity.id
_entity.type
_entity.pdbx_description
1 polymer ?
#
loop_
_entity_poly.entity_id
_entity_poly.type
_entity_poly.pdbx_seq_one_letter_code
_entity_poly.pdbx_strand_id
1 'polypeptide(L)'
;MQGQAAHSPSQQQVDSGVPNGTPTTPENWSTYQNRANMQKQRRDQGARQVTVREAIEEIEAKARLVHETNTSQRVLTWAQWSRRMEDTRLDQGTMYVDEDAGGIAVSFDEVFIRSSALEGAVKSVVTCPISDDTELNFLLSHCLDGDNTTISRLSAGLKTLGECFKGCQRQVPEGFLDPLVVIIRELKTNPKMKRDSGSALRRIDEQISFQVAKNLELLKGGTAAPESRHRCTFELLRLANEKRTLLESTMPSKASSTGCFDGEALRVLFEEMESVVRSMADEAEAQHQVNAKKHEQLTTRLKAAMLGDDEHEAVVREQESLLAEVQRLKDKRQALLSELDAVDAELASAGQRQRQHAQQSTKVMQAYRQKMATLQGTDDKIAANFKASAQAVREC
;
A
#
# COMPACT_ATOMS: atom_id res chain seq x y z
N MET A 1 -52.50 -32.48 19.62
CA MET A 1 -53.78 -31.81 19.30
C MET A 1 -53.48 -30.83 18.17
N GLN A 2 -53.47 -31.22 16.89
CA GLN A 2 -54.60 -31.60 16.00
C GLN A 2 -55.69 -30.53 15.88
N GLY A 3 -55.99 -30.19 14.62
CA GLY A 3 -57.10 -29.32 14.18
C GLY A 3 -56.77 -28.51 12.91
N GLN A 4 -56.19 -29.12 11.88
CA GLN A 4 -56.79 -29.24 10.52
C GLN A 4 -58.32 -29.09 10.40
N ALA A 5 -58.73 -28.41 9.31
CA ALA A 5 -59.69 -28.80 8.25
C ALA A 5 -60.48 -27.56 7.74
N ALA A 6 -60.31 -27.15 6.47
CA ALA A 6 -61.09 -27.55 5.29
C ALA A 6 -62.41 -26.74 5.16
N HIS A 7 -62.95 -26.29 4.02
CA HIS A 7 -62.88 -26.69 2.62
C HIS A 7 -63.27 -25.51 1.69
N SER A 8 -62.81 -25.61 0.44
CA SER A 8 -63.22 -24.94 -0.81
C SER A 8 -64.68 -25.30 -1.23
N PRO A 9 -65.11 -25.22 -2.52
CA PRO A 9 -64.93 -24.25 -3.62
C PRO A 9 -66.29 -23.87 -4.28
N SER A 10 -66.30 -22.96 -5.26
CA SER A 10 -67.30 -22.98 -6.34
C SER A 10 -66.70 -22.49 -7.67
N GLN A 11 -66.67 -23.43 -8.62
CA GLN A 11 -66.73 -23.23 -10.08
C GLN A 11 -67.93 -22.33 -10.46
N GLN A 12 -68.11 -21.72 -11.62
CA GLN A 12 -67.64 -21.84 -13.01
C GLN A 12 -68.28 -20.63 -13.73
N GLN A 13 -67.63 -20.00 -14.70
CA GLN A 13 -68.21 -19.83 -16.04
C GLN A 13 -67.25 -19.05 -16.95
N VAL A 14 -66.87 -19.74 -18.02
CA VAL A 14 -66.40 -19.18 -19.27
C VAL A 14 -67.64 -18.63 -19.96
N ASP A 15 -67.63 -17.35 -20.34
CA ASP A 15 -68.47 -16.89 -21.43
C ASP A 15 -67.72 -15.90 -22.31
N SER A 16 -67.81 -16.18 -23.59
CA SER A 16 -67.12 -15.54 -24.71
C SER A 16 -67.94 -14.37 -25.23
N GLY A 17 -67.33 -13.18 -25.30
CA GLY A 17 -67.94 -12.01 -25.90
C GLY A 17 -66.92 -10.99 -26.38
N VAL A 18 -66.61 -11.01 -27.67
CA VAL A 18 -66.13 -9.85 -28.44
C VAL A 18 -67.38 -9.34 -29.17
N PRO A 19 -67.74 -8.04 -29.10
CA PRO A 19 -67.15 -7.08 -30.04
C PRO A 19 -67.06 -5.60 -29.61
N ASN A 20 -66.17 -4.92 -30.34
CA ASN A 20 -66.21 -3.51 -30.74
C ASN A 20 -66.09 -2.40 -29.68
N GLY A 21 -64.91 -1.78 -29.72
CA GLY A 21 -64.80 -0.39 -30.22
C GLY A 21 -65.10 0.72 -29.23
N THR A 22 -64.06 1.19 -28.53
CA THR A 22 -63.66 2.61 -28.44
C THR A 22 -62.39 2.75 -27.59
N PRO A 23 -61.31 3.41 -28.06
CA PRO A 23 -60.16 3.71 -27.22
C PRO A 23 -60.37 5.07 -26.53
N THR A 24 -60.71 5.04 -25.25
CA THR A 24 -60.52 6.13 -24.28
C THR A 24 -59.39 5.66 -23.37
N THR A 25 -58.22 6.29 -23.22
CA THR A 25 -57.90 7.69 -22.91
C THR A 25 -56.40 7.95 -23.21
N PRO A 26 -55.97 9.20 -23.44
CA PRO A 26 -54.60 9.55 -23.80
C PRO A 26 -53.73 9.80 -22.55
N GLU A 27 -53.34 8.74 -21.84
CA GLU A 27 -52.33 8.85 -20.77
C GLU A 27 -50.98 8.34 -21.26
N ASN A 28 -50.12 9.26 -21.72
CA ASN A 28 -48.66 9.24 -21.50
C ASN A 28 -47.87 10.25 -22.36
N TRP A 29 -48.51 11.14 -23.12
CA TRP A 29 -47.77 12.15 -23.86
C TRP A 29 -47.00 13.12 -22.96
N SER A 30 -47.50 13.43 -21.75
CA SER A 30 -46.78 14.32 -20.82
C SER A 30 -45.54 13.64 -20.20
N THR A 31 -45.53 12.33 -20.01
CA THR A 31 -44.39 11.58 -19.47
C THR A 31 -43.26 11.49 -20.51
N TYR A 32 -43.62 11.28 -21.78
CA TYR A 32 -42.64 11.29 -22.88
C TYR A 32 -42.17 12.70 -23.22
N GLN A 33 -43.04 13.72 -23.19
CA GLN A 33 -42.63 15.12 -23.33
C GLN A 33 -41.78 15.58 -22.16
N ASN A 34 -42.05 15.19 -20.92
CA ASN A 34 -41.21 15.51 -19.77
C ASN A 34 -39.84 14.82 -19.87
N ARG A 35 -39.78 13.57 -20.35
CA ARG A 35 -38.51 12.88 -20.59
C ARG A 35 -37.72 13.51 -21.75
N ALA A 36 -38.39 13.90 -22.83
CA ALA A 36 -37.79 14.59 -23.97
C ALA A 36 -37.35 16.02 -23.60
N ASN A 37 -38.13 16.73 -22.78
CA ASN A 37 -37.79 18.05 -22.27
C ASN A 37 -36.65 17.98 -21.26
N MET A 38 -36.58 16.96 -20.40
CA MET A 38 -35.44 16.71 -19.50
C MET A 38 -34.16 16.35 -20.29
N GLN A 39 -34.27 15.54 -21.35
CA GLN A 39 -33.15 15.25 -22.26
C GLN A 39 -32.72 16.47 -23.07
N LYS A 40 -33.68 17.31 -23.49
CA LYS A 40 -33.43 18.56 -24.19
C LYS A 40 -32.81 19.60 -23.25
N GLN A 41 -33.25 19.71 -22.01
CA GLN A 41 -32.67 20.59 -20.99
C GLN A 41 -31.24 20.17 -20.61
N ARG A 42 -30.94 18.86 -20.63
CA ARG A 42 -29.56 18.32 -20.53
C ARG A 42 -28.71 18.56 -21.78
N ARG A 43 -29.32 18.72 -22.95
CA ARG A 43 -28.64 19.08 -24.20
C ARG A 43 -28.41 20.59 -24.34
N ASP A 44 -29.34 21.39 -23.82
CA ASP A 44 -29.37 22.85 -23.96
C ASP A 44 -28.58 23.55 -22.83
N GLN A 45 -28.40 22.90 -21.67
CA GLN A 45 -27.34 23.27 -20.72
C GLN A 45 -26.01 22.71 -21.27
N GLY A 46 -25.32 23.49 -22.09
CA GLY A 46 -23.95 23.16 -22.48
C GLY A 46 -23.10 22.82 -21.24
N ALA A 47 -22.09 21.95 -21.41
CA ALA A 47 -21.22 21.52 -20.32
C ALA A 47 -20.77 22.76 -19.53
N ARG A 48 -21.04 22.76 -18.21
CA ARG A 48 -20.67 23.87 -17.34
C ARG A 48 -19.16 24.02 -17.42
N GLN A 49 -18.69 25.13 -18.00
CA GLN A 49 -17.28 25.46 -17.96
C GLN A 49 -16.97 25.96 -16.56
N VAL A 50 -16.00 25.31 -15.92
CA VAL A 50 -15.50 25.68 -14.60
C VAL A 50 -14.01 25.85 -14.75
N THR A 51 -13.45 26.95 -14.25
CA THR A 51 -12.00 27.13 -14.30
C THR A 51 -11.33 26.13 -13.37
N VAL A 52 -10.09 25.73 -13.68
CA VAL A 52 -9.33 24.82 -12.78
C VAL A 52 -9.23 25.39 -11.37
N ARG A 53 -9.06 26.71 -11.25
CA ARG A 53 -8.99 27.39 -9.95
C ARG A 53 -10.30 27.25 -9.16
N GLU A 54 -11.45 27.55 -9.75
CA GLU A 54 -12.75 27.39 -9.09
C GLU A 54 -13.01 25.93 -8.69
N ALA A 55 -12.59 24.99 -9.54
CA ALA A 55 -12.76 23.56 -9.25
C ALA A 55 -11.87 23.10 -8.07
N ILE A 56 -10.63 23.57 -8.00
CA ILE A 56 -9.73 23.35 -6.85
C ILE A 56 -10.36 23.93 -5.58
N GLU A 57 -10.82 25.18 -5.63
CA GLU A 57 -11.45 25.83 -4.48
C GLU A 57 -12.69 25.07 -3.99
N GLU A 58 -13.52 24.55 -4.89
CA GLU A 58 -14.69 23.71 -4.54
C GLU A 58 -14.28 22.39 -3.88
N ILE A 59 -13.28 21.71 -4.44
CA ILE A 59 -12.76 20.44 -3.91
C ILE A 59 -12.16 20.66 -2.52
N GLU A 60 -11.35 21.70 -2.33
CA GLU A 60 -10.71 22.03 -1.05
C GLU A 60 -11.71 22.52 0.00
N ALA A 61 -12.75 23.26 -0.39
CA ALA A 61 -13.84 23.61 0.51
C ALA A 61 -14.59 22.36 1.01
N LYS A 62 -14.90 21.42 0.10
CA LYS A 62 -15.51 20.13 0.48
C LYS A 62 -14.58 19.29 1.35
N ALA A 63 -13.28 19.26 1.04
CA ALA A 63 -12.28 18.56 1.85
C ALA A 63 -12.24 19.12 3.27
N ARG A 64 -12.09 20.45 3.45
CA ARG A 64 -12.10 21.09 4.78
C ARG A 64 -13.37 20.77 5.57
N LEU A 65 -14.54 20.92 4.95
CA LEU A 65 -15.81 20.61 5.60
C LEU A 65 -15.83 19.18 6.15
N VAL A 66 -15.44 18.22 5.32
CA VAL A 66 -15.56 16.79 5.62
C VAL A 66 -14.43 16.29 6.53
N HIS A 67 -13.25 16.93 6.50
CA HIS A 67 -12.10 16.55 7.33
C HIS A 67 -12.11 17.22 8.71
N GLU A 68 -12.65 18.42 8.83
CA GLU A 68 -12.65 19.19 10.10
C GLU A 68 -13.97 19.10 10.85
N THR A 69 -15.11 19.10 10.15
CA THR A 69 -16.43 19.29 10.79
C THR A 69 -17.38 18.11 10.64
N ASN A 70 -17.29 17.34 9.55
CA ASN A 70 -18.22 16.25 9.25
C ASN A 70 -17.50 14.96 8.85
N THR A 71 -16.75 14.41 9.81
CA THR A 71 -15.92 13.23 9.63
C THR A 71 -16.71 11.98 9.22
N SER A 72 -18.01 11.93 9.49
CA SER A 72 -18.91 10.85 9.06
C SER A 72 -19.16 10.82 7.55
N GLN A 73 -18.98 11.95 6.84
CA GLN A 73 -19.15 12.03 5.38
C GLN A 73 -17.86 11.78 4.60
N ARG A 74 -16.74 11.48 5.27
CA ARG A 74 -15.43 11.23 4.64
C ARG A 74 -15.48 10.14 3.59
N VAL A 75 -15.95 8.95 3.98
CA VAL A 75 -16.02 7.78 3.10
C VAL A 75 -16.90 8.06 1.89
N LEU A 76 -18.05 8.72 2.07
CA LEU A 76 -18.94 9.09 0.97
C LEU A 76 -18.30 10.08 0.00
N THR A 77 -17.59 11.08 0.53
CA THR A 77 -16.92 12.10 -0.27
C THR A 77 -15.75 11.52 -1.05
N TRP A 78 -14.96 10.65 -0.41
CA TRP A 78 -13.86 9.95 -1.06
C TRP A 78 -14.37 9.00 -2.14
N ALA A 79 -15.41 8.21 -1.87
CA ALA A 79 -16.05 7.37 -2.88
C ALA A 79 -16.58 8.16 -4.08
N GLN A 80 -17.08 9.39 -3.86
CA GLN A 80 -17.47 10.27 -4.97
C GLN A 80 -16.25 10.71 -5.78
N TRP A 81 -15.13 11.08 -5.14
CA TRP A 81 -13.90 11.43 -5.83
C TRP A 81 -13.32 10.25 -6.61
N SER A 82 -13.22 9.07 -5.99
CA SER A 82 -12.75 7.83 -6.62
C SER A 82 -13.56 7.52 -7.87
N ARG A 83 -14.88 7.55 -7.79
CA ARG A 83 -15.76 7.29 -8.96
C ARG A 83 -15.54 8.27 -10.11
N ARG A 84 -15.33 9.55 -9.80
CA ARG A 84 -15.07 10.58 -10.82
C ARG A 84 -13.70 10.43 -11.49
N MET A 85 -12.72 9.92 -10.75
CA MET A 85 -11.42 9.53 -11.32
C MET A 85 -11.52 8.28 -12.19
N GLU A 86 -12.30 7.28 -11.78
CA GLU A 86 -12.46 6.02 -12.53
C GLU A 86 -13.29 6.19 -13.81
N ASP A 87 -14.45 6.85 -13.73
CA ASP A 87 -15.37 7.00 -14.85
C ASP A 87 -15.45 8.45 -15.33
N THR A 88 -14.57 8.78 -16.27
CA THR A 88 -14.55 10.07 -16.98
C THR A 88 -15.89 10.45 -17.63
N ARG A 89 -16.83 9.49 -17.81
CA ARG A 89 -18.17 9.79 -18.32
C ARG A 89 -19.04 10.53 -17.31
N LEU A 90 -18.76 10.39 -16.02
CA LEU A 90 -19.47 11.08 -14.94
C LEU A 90 -19.21 12.60 -14.95
N ASP A 91 -18.11 13.02 -15.58
CA ASP A 91 -17.75 14.44 -15.75
C ASP A 91 -18.20 15.02 -17.09
N GLN A 92 -18.92 14.29 -17.94
CA GLN A 92 -19.37 14.80 -19.26
C GLN A 92 -20.21 16.09 -19.20
N GLY A 93 -20.77 16.43 -18.02
CA GLY A 93 -21.50 17.68 -17.80
C GLY A 93 -20.65 18.88 -17.36
N THR A 94 -19.36 18.70 -17.07
CA THR A 94 -18.46 19.75 -16.56
C THR A 94 -17.15 19.72 -17.32
N MET A 95 -16.79 20.83 -17.99
CA MET A 95 -15.46 20.98 -18.59
C MET A 95 -14.60 21.85 -17.69
N TYR A 96 -13.48 21.29 -17.22
CA TYR A 96 -12.48 22.03 -16.48
C TYR A 96 -11.54 22.73 -17.44
N VAL A 97 -11.44 24.04 -17.37
CA VAL A 97 -10.63 24.83 -18.30
C VAL A 97 -9.43 25.42 -17.56
N ASP A 98 -8.24 25.06 -18.02
CA ASP A 98 -6.97 25.57 -17.48
C ASP A 98 -6.60 26.87 -18.21
N GLU A 99 -6.95 28.01 -17.61
CA GLU A 99 -6.68 29.34 -18.18
C GLU A 99 -5.18 29.60 -18.35
N ASP A 100 -4.37 29.13 -17.40
CA ASP A 100 -2.91 29.28 -17.40
C ASP A 100 -2.24 28.46 -18.52
N ALA A 101 -2.89 27.38 -18.96
CA ALA A 101 -2.45 26.55 -20.08
C ALA A 101 -3.09 26.96 -21.43
N GLY A 102 -3.69 28.14 -21.52
CA GLY A 102 -4.30 28.64 -22.77
C GLY A 102 -5.70 28.10 -23.04
N GLY A 103 -6.46 27.76 -21.99
CA GLY A 103 -7.84 27.31 -22.09
C GLY A 103 -7.99 25.83 -22.45
N ILE A 104 -6.97 25.01 -22.16
CA ILE A 104 -7.00 23.57 -22.42
C ILE A 104 -7.95 22.90 -21.43
N ALA A 105 -8.82 22.02 -21.95
CA ALA A 105 -9.69 21.21 -21.12
C ALA A 105 -8.88 20.16 -20.34
N VAL A 106 -9.13 20.03 -19.03
CA VAL A 106 -8.47 19.08 -18.14
C VAL A 106 -9.47 18.12 -17.50
N SER A 107 -9.00 16.97 -17.04
CA SER A 107 -9.82 15.99 -16.33
C SER A 107 -9.97 16.33 -14.84
N PHE A 108 -11.00 15.79 -14.18
CA PHE A 108 -11.13 15.91 -12.72
C PHE A 108 -9.93 15.32 -11.97
N ASP A 109 -9.37 14.19 -12.44
CA ASP A 109 -8.15 13.59 -11.89
C ASP A 109 -7.02 14.63 -11.79
N GLU A 110 -6.79 15.37 -12.87
CA GLU A 110 -5.75 16.39 -12.86
C GLU A 110 -6.05 17.58 -11.94
N VAL A 111 -7.30 18.05 -11.91
CA VAL A 111 -7.73 19.10 -10.98
C VAL A 111 -7.53 18.63 -9.53
N PHE A 112 -7.88 17.37 -9.24
CA PHE A 112 -7.74 16.79 -7.91
C PHE A 112 -6.29 16.68 -7.49
N ILE A 113 -5.40 16.18 -8.35
CA ILE A 113 -3.96 16.08 -8.08
C ILE A 113 -3.37 17.46 -7.73
N ARG A 114 -3.79 18.52 -8.44
CA ARG A 114 -3.37 19.91 -8.17
C ARG A 114 -3.92 20.49 -6.86
N SER A 115 -5.06 20.00 -6.37
CA SER A 115 -5.69 20.45 -5.12
C SER A 115 -4.99 19.90 -3.87
N SER A 116 -5.21 20.51 -2.71
CA SER A 116 -4.71 20.00 -1.42
C SER A 116 -5.61 18.94 -0.75
N ALA A 117 -6.58 18.36 -1.47
CA ALA A 117 -7.59 17.49 -0.86
C ALA A 117 -7.07 16.13 -0.41
N LEU A 118 -6.06 15.58 -1.10
CA LEU A 118 -5.41 14.33 -0.69
C LEU A 118 -4.64 14.51 0.62
N GLU A 119 -3.92 15.64 0.75
CA GLU A 119 -3.19 16.01 1.95
C GLU A 119 -4.15 16.20 3.13
N GLY A 120 -5.30 16.85 2.89
CA GLY A 120 -6.37 16.93 3.88
C GLY A 120 -6.91 15.56 4.28
N ALA A 121 -7.09 14.65 3.33
CA ALA A 121 -7.56 13.29 3.61
C ALA A 121 -6.57 12.53 4.50
N VAL A 122 -5.28 12.57 4.18
CA VAL A 122 -4.20 11.98 4.98
C VAL A 122 -4.16 12.58 6.38
N LYS A 123 -4.19 13.92 6.49
CA LYS A 123 -4.24 14.62 7.79
C LYS A 123 -5.43 14.14 8.62
N SER A 124 -6.61 13.99 8.00
CA SER A 124 -7.82 13.57 8.72
C SER A 124 -7.78 12.10 9.16
N VAL A 125 -7.10 11.22 8.42
CA VAL A 125 -6.95 9.80 8.81
C VAL A 125 -6.09 9.69 10.07
N VAL A 126 -5.02 10.49 10.13
CA VAL A 126 -4.15 10.53 11.29
C VAL A 126 -4.86 11.14 12.51
N THR A 127 -5.62 12.23 12.34
CA THR A 127 -6.32 12.87 13.47
C THR A 127 -7.56 12.10 13.92
N CYS A 128 -8.26 11.44 12.99
CA CYS A 128 -9.48 10.70 13.27
C CYS A 128 -9.51 9.42 12.41
N PRO A 129 -8.87 8.33 12.88
CA PRO A 129 -8.74 7.10 12.12
C PRO A 129 -10.09 6.45 11.84
N ILE A 130 -10.21 5.85 10.65
CA ILE A 130 -11.40 5.19 10.14
C ILE A 130 -11.16 3.68 10.03
N SER A 131 -12.24 2.90 10.15
CA SER A 131 -12.16 1.45 10.09
C SER A 131 -11.93 0.92 8.66
N ASP A 132 -12.56 1.56 7.67
CA ASP A 132 -12.47 1.21 6.24
C ASP A 132 -11.54 2.18 5.50
N ASP A 133 -10.45 1.66 4.95
CA ASP A 133 -9.41 2.39 4.23
C ASP A 133 -9.48 2.17 2.70
N THR A 134 -10.52 1.51 2.19
CA THR A 134 -10.63 1.15 0.76
C THR A 134 -10.52 2.37 -0.15
N GLU A 135 -11.30 3.42 0.14
CA GLU A 135 -11.31 4.64 -0.67
C GLU A 135 -10.02 5.46 -0.52
N LEU A 136 -9.42 5.47 0.68
CA LEU A 136 -8.13 6.12 0.91
C LEU A 136 -7.02 5.42 0.12
N ASN A 137 -6.99 4.08 0.16
CA ASN A 137 -6.05 3.28 -0.61
C ASN A 137 -6.19 3.53 -2.10
N PHE A 138 -7.43 3.63 -2.61
CA PHE A 138 -7.68 4.01 -4.00
C PHE A 138 -7.07 5.38 -4.30
N LEU A 139 -7.43 6.42 -3.54
CA LEU A 139 -6.96 7.79 -3.76
C LEU A 139 -5.43 7.88 -3.72
N LEU A 140 -4.78 7.24 -2.74
CA LEU A 140 -3.32 7.20 -2.63
C LEU A 140 -2.71 6.47 -3.84
N SER A 141 -3.29 5.35 -4.27
CA SER A 141 -2.77 4.59 -5.42
C SER A 141 -2.93 5.31 -6.76
N HIS A 142 -3.95 6.15 -6.89
CA HIS A 142 -4.22 6.88 -8.11
C HIS A 142 -3.40 8.18 -8.20
N CYS A 143 -3.17 8.82 -7.05
CA CYS A 143 -2.59 10.15 -6.96
C CYS A 143 -1.10 10.16 -6.64
N LEU A 144 -0.54 9.11 -6.02
CA LEU A 144 0.89 9.02 -5.71
C LEU A 144 1.60 8.14 -6.73
N ASP A 145 2.81 8.53 -7.14
CA ASP A 145 3.68 7.62 -7.89
C ASP A 145 4.12 6.56 -6.89
N GLY A 146 3.98 5.25 -7.15
CA GLY A 146 4.36 4.18 -6.21
C GLY A 146 3.82 2.79 -6.52
N ASP A 147 4.38 1.75 -5.90
CA ASP A 147 3.82 0.40 -5.98
C ASP A 147 2.70 0.19 -4.94
N ASN A 148 1.71 -0.65 -5.28
CA ASN A 148 0.56 -0.91 -4.42
C ASN A 148 0.97 -1.39 -3.02
N THR A 149 2.08 -2.14 -2.91
CA THR A 149 2.58 -2.62 -1.63
C THR A 149 3.03 -1.49 -0.72
N THR A 150 3.70 -0.47 -1.25
CA THR A 150 4.16 0.65 -0.45
C THR A 150 3.02 1.59 -0.11
N ILE A 151 2.09 1.81 -1.03
CA ILE A 151 0.87 2.58 -0.78
C ILE A 151 0.03 1.93 0.32
N SER A 152 -0.16 0.60 0.30
CA SER A 152 -0.85 -0.11 1.37
C SER A 152 -0.13 0.00 2.72
N ARG A 153 1.21 -0.05 2.74
CA ARG A 153 1.98 0.16 3.98
C ARG A 153 1.85 1.58 4.51
N LEU A 154 1.88 2.58 3.63
CA LEU A 154 1.69 3.99 3.99
C LEU A 154 0.32 4.19 4.63
N SER A 155 -0.75 3.71 3.97
CA SER A 155 -2.11 3.78 4.51
C SER A 155 -2.24 3.10 5.88
N ALA A 156 -1.71 1.88 6.01
CA ALA A 156 -1.69 1.15 7.27
C ALA A 156 -0.89 1.88 8.37
N GLY A 157 0.26 2.47 8.03
CA GLY A 157 1.09 3.25 8.94
C GLY A 157 0.39 4.51 9.44
N LEU A 158 -0.26 5.26 8.53
CA LEU A 158 -1.06 6.44 8.87
C LEU A 158 -2.22 6.11 9.82
N LYS A 159 -2.91 4.99 9.55
CA LYS A 159 -4.00 4.51 10.40
C LYS A 159 -3.51 4.07 11.76
N THR A 160 -2.45 3.27 11.81
CA THR A 160 -1.83 2.80 13.08
C THR A 160 -1.43 4.00 13.94
N LEU A 161 -0.80 5.00 13.33
CA LEU A 161 -0.39 6.20 14.03
C LEU A 161 -1.60 6.96 14.59
N GLY A 162 -2.67 7.15 13.78
CA GLY A 162 -3.90 7.77 14.27
C GLY A 162 -4.58 6.98 15.40
N GLU A 163 -4.56 5.65 15.34
CA GLU A 163 -5.08 4.77 16.38
C GLU A 163 -4.29 4.89 17.69
N CYS A 164 -2.96 5.04 17.62
CA CYS A 164 -2.11 5.30 18.78
C CYS A 164 -2.49 6.61 19.48
N PHE A 165 -2.64 7.72 18.74
CA PHE A 165 -3.05 9.01 19.31
C PHE A 165 -4.45 8.94 19.95
N LYS A 166 -5.40 8.30 19.27
CA LYS A 166 -6.76 8.09 19.76
C LYS A 166 -6.78 7.25 21.05
N GLY A 167 -6.00 6.17 21.11
CA GLY A 167 -5.88 5.31 22.28
C GLY A 167 -5.33 6.04 23.51
N CYS A 168 -4.41 6.98 23.29
CA CYS A 168 -3.84 7.81 24.36
C CYS A 168 -4.71 9.04 24.72
N GLN A 169 -5.87 9.25 24.09
CA GLN A 169 -6.69 10.47 24.22
C GLN A 169 -5.90 11.78 23.97
N ARG A 170 -4.89 11.72 23.10
CA ARG A 170 -4.04 12.86 22.76
C ARG A 170 -4.42 13.41 21.39
N GLN A 171 -4.31 14.73 21.23
CA GLN A 171 -4.37 15.35 19.90
C GLN A 171 -3.04 15.14 19.17
N VAL A 172 -3.12 14.96 17.86
CA VAL A 172 -1.92 14.87 17.02
C VAL A 172 -1.29 16.27 16.92
N PRO A 173 0.00 16.45 17.24
CA PRO A 173 0.67 17.74 17.14
C PRO A 173 0.67 18.27 15.71
N GLU A 174 0.34 19.57 15.52
CA GLU A 174 0.38 20.17 14.18
C GLU A 174 1.78 20.15 13.56
N GLY A 175 2.82 20.31 14.37
CA GLY A 175 4.22 20.23 13.91
C GLY A 175 4.64 18.88 13.35
N PHE A 176 3.83 17.82 13.53
CA PHE A 176 4.01 16.52 12.89
C PHE A 176 3.18 16.39 11.59
N LEU A 177 2.00 17.03 11.54
CA LEU A 177 1.11 16.95 10.38
C LEU A 177 1.64 17.74 9.19
N ASP A 178 2.33 18.86 9.43
CA ASP A 178 2.86 19.71 8.35
C ASP A 178 3.97 19.02 7.54
N PRO A 179 5.02 18.41 8.14
CA PRO A 179 6.00 17.61 7.40
C PRO A 179 5.36 16.46 6.60
N LEU A 180 4.40 15.75 7.20
CA LEU A 180 3.67 14.67 6.52
C LEU A 180 2.93 15.17 5.27
N VAL A 181 2.26 16.31 5.37
CA VAL A 181 1.55 16.94 4.24
C VAL A 181 2.52 17.36 3.14
N VAL A 182 3.71 17.88 3.48
CA VAL A 182 4.76 18.23 2.51
C VAL A 182 5.22 16.98 1.76
N ILE A 183 5.51 15.89 2.46
CA ILE A 183 5.96 14.64 1.85
C ILE A 183 4.91 14.05 0.91
N ILE A 184 3.64 14.02 1.33
CA ILE A 184 2.53 13.55 0.47
C ILE A 184 2.40 14.41 -0.79
N ARG A 185 2.59 15.72 -0.68
CA ARG A 185 2.56 16.64 -1.83
C ARG A 185 3.70 16.36 -2.81
N GLU A 186 4.90 16.10 -2.31
CA GLU A 186 6.07 15.77 -3.13
C GLU A 186 5.93 14.42 -3.84
N LEU A 187 5.17 13.48 -3.25
CA LEU A 187 4.92 12.16 -3.81
C LEU A 187 3.79 12.10 -4.85
N LYS A 188 3.06 13.20 -5.08
CA LYS A 188 1.96 13.22 -6.06
C LYS A 188 2.46 13.05 -7.49
N THR A 189 1.77 12.21 -8.26
CA THR A 189 2.02 12.01 -9.69
C THR A 189 2.00 13.33 -10.44
N ASN A 190 2.97 13.57 -11.32
CA ASN A 190 2.96 14.79 -12.14
C ASN A 190 1.89 14.66 -13.25
N PRO A 191 0.82 15.47 -13.23
CA PRO A 191 -0.28 15.34 -14.18
C PRO A 191 0.14 15.67 -15.63
N LYS A 192 1.19 16.49 -15.82
CA LYS A 192 1.72 16.82 -17.15
C LYS A 192 2.38 15.62 -17.82
N MET A 193 3.10 14.78 -17.06
CA MET A 193 3.71 13.55 -17.59
C MET A 193 2.65 12.52 -18.02
N LYS A 194 1.54 12.38 -17.26
CA LYS A 194 0.42 11.50 -17.65
C LYS A 194 -0.22 11.91 -18.98
N ARG A 195 -0.37 13.22 -19.27
CA ARG A 195 -0.95 13.71 -20.54
C ARG A 195 -0.07 13.43 -21.76
N ASP A 196 1.23 13.69 -21.65
CA ASP A 196 2.15 13.56 -22.78
C ASP A 196 2.35 12.09 -23.16
N SER A 197 2.52 11.20 -22.17
CA SER A 197 2.63 9.77 -22.42
C SER A 197 1.33 9.15 -22.91
N GLY A 198 0.17 9.52 -22.33
CA GLY A 198 -1.13 8.97 -22.73
C GLY A 198 -1.58 9.37 -24.14
N SER A 199 -1.31 10.60 -24.55
CA SER A 199 -1.61 11.08 -25.92
C SER A 199 -0.67 10.49 -26.96
N ALA A 200 0.63 10.33 -26.63
CA ALA A 200 1.60 9.66 -27.49
C ALA A 200 1.28 8.16 -27.66
N LEU A 201 0.89 7.48 -26.56
CA LEU A 201 0.50 6.06 -26.62
C LEU A 201 -0.72 5.84 -27.51
N ARG A 202 -1.76 6.67 -27.37
CA ARG A 202 -2.98 6.57 -28.19
C ARG A 202 -2.68 6.76 -29.68
N ARG A 203 -1.84 7.73 -30.04
CA ARG A 203 -1.42 7.94 -31.44
C ARG A 203 -0.70 6.72 -32.00
N ILE A 204 0.17 6.09 -31.22
CA ILE A 204 0.89 4.89 -31.66
C ILE A 204 -0.06 3.69 -31.74
N ASP A 205 -1.03 3.56 -30.84
CA ASP A 205 -2.06 2.51 -30.92
C ASP A 205 -2.94 2.65 -32.15
N GLU A 206 -3.33 3.88 -32.51
CA GLU A 206 -4.04 4.17 -33.76
C GLU A 206 -3.17 3.78 -34.97
N GLN A 207 -1.88 4.15 -34.99
CA GLN A 207 -0.96 3.78 -36.06
C GLN A 207 -0.73 2.27 -36.15
N ILE A 208 -0.61 1.57 -35.03
CA ILE A 208 -0.50 0.10 -34.99
C ILE A 208 -1.78 -0.52 -35.54
N SER A 209 -2.96 -0.07 -35.09
CA SER A 209 -4.25 -0.62 -35.53
C SER A 209 -4.43 -0.45 -37.05
N PHE A 210 -4.08 0.72 -37.58
CA PHE A 210 -4.10 1.01 -39.01
C PHE A 210 -3.14 0.09 -39.77
N GLN A 211 -1.92 -0.10 -39.26
CA GLN A 211 -0.91 -0.90 -39.93
C GLN A 211 -1.19 -2.41 -39.84
N VAL A 212 -1.86 -2.88 -38.78
CA VAL A 212 -2.38 -4.25 -38.66
C VAL A 212 -3.49 -4.49 -39.68
N ALA A 213 -4.44 -3.56 -39.81
CA ALA A 213 -5.51 -3.65 -40.81
C ALA A 213 -4.94 -3.72 -42.23
N LYS A 214 -3.96 -2.86 -42.55
CA LYS A 214 -3.25 -2.87 -43.83
C LYS A 214 -2.49 -4.18 -44.08
N ASN A 215 -1.84 -4.76 -43.06
CA ASN A 215 -1.14 -6.03 -43.19
C ASN A 215 -2.13 -7.19 -43.47
N LEU A 216 -3.28 -7.20 -42.77
CA LEU A 216 -4.34 -8.18 -42.98
C LEU A 216 -4.95 -8.11 -44.39
N GLU A 217 -5.11 -6.91 -44.95
CA GLU A 217 -5.57 -6.75 -46.35
C GLU A 217 -4.53 -7.27 -47.36
N LEU A 218 -3.24 -6.98 -47.12
CA LEU A 218 -2.15 -7.49 -47.96
C LEU A 218 -2.00 -9.02 -47.91
N LEU A 219 -2.40 -9.64 -46.80
CA LEU A 219 -2.45 -11.11 -46.64
C LEU A 219 -3.67 -11.73 -47.33
N LYS A 220 -4.83 -11.05 -47.34
CA LYS A 220 -6.05 -11.53 -48.02
C LYS A 220 -5.98 -11.36 -49.54
N GLY A 221 -5.25 -10.36 -50.03
CA GLY A 221 -5.24 -9.97 -51.45
C GLY A 221 -4.40 -10.86 -52.39
N GLY A 222 -3.64 -11.85 -51.89
CA GLY A 222 -2.91 -12.87 -52.66
C GLY A 222 -1.84 -12.40 -53.66
N THR A 223 -1.79 -11.12 -54.00
CA THR A 223 -1.03 -10.52 -55.12
C THR A 223 -0.07 -9.43 -54.67
N ALA A 224 0.01 -9.14 -53.37
CA ALA A 224 0.93 -8.14 -52.84
C ALA A 224 2.38 -8.58 -52.99
N ALA A 225 3.17 -7.76 -53.69
CA ALA A 225 4.61 -7.93 -53.84
C ALA A 225 5.26 -8.16 -52.46
N PRO A 226 6.21 -9.11 -52.35
CA PRO A 226 6.83 -9.45 -51.07
C PRO A 226 7.46 -8.24 -50.39
N GLU A 227 7.99 -7.28 -51.15
CA GLU A 227 8.56 -6.02 -50.64
C GLU A 227 7.53 -5.16 -49.88
N SER A 228 6.29 -5.06 -50.37
CA SER A 228 5.21 -4.32 -49.71
C SER A 228 4.78 -4.97 -48.39
N ARG A 229 4.82 -6.31 -48.32
CA ARG A 229 4.56 -7.05 -47.09
C ARG A 229 5.67 -6.87 -46.05
N HIS A 230 6.93 -6.98 -46.47
CA HIS A 230 8.08 -6.76 -45.58
C HIS A 230 8.10 -5.33 -45.02
N ARG A 231 7.81 -4.31 -45.85
CA ARG A 231 7.73 -2.91 -45.40
C ARG A 231 6.59 -2.69 -44.39
N CYS A 232 5.43 -3.33 -44.61
CA CYS A 232 4.31 -3.24 -43.67
C CYS A 232 4.62 -3.88 -42.31
N THR A 233 5.28 -5.04 -42.31
CA THR A 233 5.73 -5.74 -41.10
C THR A 233 6.85 -4.99 -40.38
N PHE A 234 7.79 -4.38 -41.11
CA PHE A 234 8.85 -3.56 -40.53
C PHE A 234 8.31 -2.34 -39.78
N GLU A 235 7.34 -1.62 -40.37
CA GLU A 235 6.69 -0.49 -39.69
C GLU A 235 5.91 -0.93 -38.45
N LEU A 236 5.26 -2.10 -38.46
CA LEU A 236 4.61 -2.65 -37.27
C LEU A 236 5.61 -2.93 -36.15
N LEU A 237 6.77 -3.51 -36.48
CA LEU A 237 7.84 -3.75 -35.50
C LEU A 237 8.42 -2.44 -34.98
N ARG A 238 8.60 -1.43 -35.84
CA ARG A 238 9.05 -0.09 -35.44
C ARG A 238 8.06 0.54 -34.45
N LEU A 239 6.77 0.57 -34.79
CA LEU A 239 5.72 1.12 -33.94
C LEU A 239 5.53 0.33 -32.63
N ALA A 240 5.64 -0.99 -32.67
CA ALA A 240 5.60 -1.82 -31.48
C ALA A 240 6.80 -1.55 -30.56
N ASN A 241 7.98 -1.34 -31.13
CA ASN A 241 9.17 -0.96 -30.37
C ASN A 241 9.06 0.47 -29.81
N GLU A 242 8.51 1.41 -30.57
CA GLU A 242 8.22 2.78 -30.12
C GLU A 242 7.22 2.77 -28.95
N LYS A 243 6.12 2.02 -29.09
CA LYS A 243 5.16 1.78 -28.00
C LYS A 243 5.83 1.17 -26.78
N ARG A 244 6.70 0.18 -26.97
CA ARG A 244 7.46 -0.46 -25.90
C ARG A 244 8.38 0.54 -25.21
N THR A 245 9.12 1.36 -25.94
CA THR A 245 10.01 2.37 -25.35
C THR A 245 9.23 3.45 -24.59
N LEU A 246 8.07 3.87 -25.09
CA LEU A 246 7.20 4.79 -24.34
C LEU A 246 6.64 4.12 -23.09
N LEU A 247 6.15 2.88 -23.18
CA LEU A 247 5.72 2.11 -22.02
C LEU A 247 6.86 1.91 -21.02
N GLU A 248 8.08 1.62 -21.47
CA GLU A 248 9.27 1.48 -20.62
C GLU A 248 9.73 2.82 -20.02
N SER A 249 9.46 3.94 -20.68
CA SER A 249 9.70 5.29 -20.13
C SER A 249 8.59 5.76 -19.18
N THR A 250 7.39 5.17 -19.27
CA THR A 250 6.22 5.52 -18.43
C THR A 250 6.02 4.53 -17.27
N MET A 251 6.58 3.32 -17.39
CA MET A 251 6.63 2.33 -16.33
C MET A 251 7.94 2.50 -15.56
N PRO A 252 7.95 2.50 -14.22
CA PRO A 252 9.19 2.50 -13.48
C PRO A 252 9.98 1.23 -13.81
N SER A 253 11.09 1.39 -14.53
CA SER A 253 12.01 0.31 -14.86
C SER A 253 12.58 -0.29 -13.57
N LYS A 254 12.39 -1.60 -13.39
CA LYS A 254 12.95 -2.41 -12.28
C LYS A 254 14.49 -2.47 -12.24
N ALA A 255 15.22 -1.71 -13.05
CA ALA A 255 16.67 -1.86 -13.15
C ALA A 255 17.47 -0.57 -13.32
N SER A 256 16.88 0.63 -13.18
CA SER A 256 17.67 1.86 -13.17
C SER A 256 17.28 2.74 -11.99
N SER A 257 18.13 2.69 -10.98
CA SER A 257 18.22 3.65 -9.89
C SER A 257 18.13 5.09 -10.39
N THR A 258 17.65 5.97 -9.50
CA THR A 258 17.72 7.46 -9.51
C THR A 258 16.50 8.28 -9.99
N GLY A 259 15.33 7.69 -10.23
CA GLY A 259 14.11 8.52 -10.46
C GLY A 259 12.79 7.87 -10.08
N CYS A 260 12.82 6.67 -9.53
CA CYS A 260 11.64 5.94 -9.08
C CYS A 260 11.54 6.11 -7.57
N PHE A 261 10.45 6.74 -7.09
CA PHE A 261 9.95 6.63 -5.72
C PHE A 261 11.04 6.82 -4.67
N ASP A 262 11.27 8.05 -4.21
CA ASP A 262 12.34 8.35 -3.26
C ASP A 262 12.05 7.64 -1.93
N GLY A 263 12.49 6.38 -1.84
CA GLY A 263 12.37 5.54 -0.66
C GLY A 263 13.07 6.20 0.52
N GLU A 264 13.98 7.15 0.25
CA GLU A 264 14.56 8.01 1.26
C GLU A 264 13.53 8.95 1.88
N ALA A 265 12.68 9.64 1.10
CA ALA A 265 11.63 10.51 1.64
C ALA A 265 10.62 9.74 2.50
N LEU A 266 10.23 8.52 2.07
CA LEU A 266 9.37 7.65 2.89
C LEU A 266 10.10 7.04 4.08
N ARG A 267 11.38 6.71 3.96
CA ARG A 267 12.20 6.24 5.09
C ARG A 267 12.32 7.33 6.13
N VAL A 268 12.61 8.57 5.72
CA VAL A 268 12.61 9.75 6.59
C VAL A 268 11.25 9.94 7.24
N LEU A 269 10.15 9.83 6.47
CA LEU A 269 8.80 9.89 7.03
C LEU A 269 8.56 8.83 8.11
N PHE A 270 8.89 7.57 7.82
CA PHE A 270 8.71 6.46 8.77
C PHE A 270 9.63 6.62 10.00
N GLU A 271 10.85 7.10 9.84
CA GLU A 271 11.78 7.38 10.94
C GLU A 271 11.29 8.52 11.83
N GLU A 272 10.74 9.59 11.24
CA GLU A 272 10.09 10.67 11.98
C GLU A 272 8.83 10.18 12.70
N MET A 273 7.98 9.39 12.03
CA MET A 273 6.81 8.74 12.63
C MET A 273 7.20 7.88 13.83
N GLU A 274 8.20 7.02 13.68
CA GLU A 274 8.70 6.17 14.76
C GLU A 274 9.31 6.99 15.90
N SER A 275 10.03 8.07 15.61
CA SER A 275 10.61 8.95 16.63
C SER A 275 9.52 9.60 17.48
N VAL A 276 8.44 10.10 16.85
CA VAL A 276 7.29 10.68 17.55
C VAL A 276 6.57 9.62 18.40
N VAL A 277 6.32 8.43 17.84
CA VAL A 277 5.69 7.33 18.58
C VAL A 277 6.54 6.91 19.79
N ARG A 278 7.86 6.82 19.63
CA ARG A 278 8.80 6.53 20.73
C ARG A 278 8.77 7.62 21.81
N SER A 279 8.87 8.89 21.42
CA SER A 279 8.78 10.00 22.37
C SER A 279 7.47 10.02 23.16
N MET A 280 6.35 9.66 22.52
CA MET A 280 5.07 9.54 23.20
C MET A 280 5.02 8.36 24.17
N ALA A 281 5.62 7.23 23.81
CA ALA A 281 5.69 6.07 24.67
C ALA A 281 6.51 6.38 25.94
N ASP A 282 7.66 7.03 25.79
CA ASP A 282 8.51 7.47 26.90
C ASP A 282 7.78 8.44 27.84
N GLU A 283 7.05 9.41 27.27
CA GLU A 283 6.27 10.37 28.05
C GLU A 283 5.08 9.71 28.76
N ALA A 284 4.39 8.77 28.10
CA ALA A 284 3.30 8.00 28.71
C ALA A 284 3.80 7.15 29.87
N GLU A 285 4.98 6.53 29.74
CA GLU A 285 5.61 5.78 30.82
C GLU A 285 5.98 6.68 32.00
N ALA A 286 6.60 7.84 31.73
CA ALA A 286 6.91 8.82 32.76
C ALA A 286 5.65 9.29 33.50
N GLN A 287 4.57 9.53 32.77
CA GLN A 287 3.30 9.98 33.36
C GLN A 287 2.61 8.86 34.16
N HIS A 288 2.69 7.61 33.70
CA HIS A 288 2.22 6.45 34.45
C HIS A 288 2.98 6.30 35.77
N GLN A 289 4.31 6.47 35.77
CA GLN A 289 5.11 6.44 37.00
C GLN A 289 4.73 7.55 37.98
N VAL A 290 4.48 8.78 37.49
CA VAL A 290 4.00 9.89 38.32
C VAL A 290 2.63 9.60 38.92
N ASN A 291 1.70 9.07 38.12
CA ASN A 291 0.36 8.72 38.59
C ASN A 291 0.38 7.57 39.60
N ALA A 292 1.22 6.56 39.39
CA ALA A 292 1.43 5.46 40.33
C ALA A 292 1.91 5.98 41.69
N LYS A 293 2.91 6.89 41.71
CA LYS A 293 3.39 7.54 42.94
C LYS A 293 2.30 8.35 43.64
N LYS A 294 1.49 9.11 42.89
CA LYS A 294 0.36 9.86 43.46
C LYS A 294 -0.71 8.94 44.05
N HIS A 295 -1.02 7.84 43.36
CA HIS A 295 -1.99 6.87 43.83
C HIS A 295 -1.50 6.17 45.10
N GLU A 296 -0.24 5.78 45.15
CA GLU A 296 0.39 5.22 46.35
C GLU A 296 0.33 6.21 47.52
N GLN A 297 0.72 7.48 47.32
CA GLN A 297 0.63 8.52 48.36
C GLN A 297 -0.79 8.73 48.88
N LEU A 298 -1.80 8.75 47.99
CA LEU A 298 -3.20 8.88 48.37
C LEU A 298 -3.69 7.65 49.14
N THR A 299 -3.29 6.46 48.72
CA THR A 299 -3.65 5.20 49.38
C THR A 299 -3.04 5.12 50.78
N THR A 300 -1.78 5.53 50.94
CA THR A 300 -1.11 5.60 52.24
C THR A 300 -1.80 6.60 53.17
N ARG A 301 -2.14 7.81 52.68
CA ARG A 301 -2.89 8.82 53.45
C ARG A 301 -4.28 8.33 53.86
N LEU A 302 -4.98 7.62 52.97
CA LEU A 302 -6.29 7.04 53.25
C LEU A 302 -6.19 5.97 54.35
N LYS A 303 -5.20 5.08 54.27
CA LYS A 303 -4.94 4.05 55.30
C LYS A 303 -4.59 4.67 56.66
N ALA A 304 -3.76 5.72 56.69
CA ALA A 304 -3.42 6.46 57.90
C ALA A 304 -4.66 7.05 58.58
N ALA A 305 -5.57 7.63 57.79
CA ALA A 305 -6.81 8.19 58.30
C ALA A 305 -7.84 7.15 58.79
N MET A 306 -7.73 5.89 58.33
CA MET A 306 -8.72 4.84 58.64
C MET A 306 -8.33 3.90 59.78
N LEU A 307 -7.03 3.64 60.02
CA LEU A 307 -6.57 2.60 60.96
C LEU A 307 -6.11 3.16 62.33
N GLY A 308 -5.95 4.47 62.48
CA GLY A 308 -5.27 5.04 63.67
C GLY A 308 -3.76 4.76 63.65
N ASP A 309 -2.98 5.61 64.32
CA ASP A 309 -1.52 5.68 64.13
C ASP A 309 -0.79 4.35 64.38
N ASP A 310 -1.22 3.55 65.36
CA ASP A 310 -0.50 2.33 65.77
C ASP A 310 -0.67 1.16 64.77
N GLU A 311 -1.86 0.94 64.23
CA GLU A 311 -2.09 -0.12 63.23
C GLU A 311 -1.58 0.29 61.84
N HIS A 312 -1.60 1.59 61.53
CA HIS A 312 -1.00 2.11 60.31
C HIS A 312 0.52 1.90 60.29
N GLU A 313 1.20 2.19 61.40
CA GLU A 313 2.66 2.04 61.50
C GLU A 313 3.11 0.57 61.38
N ALA A 314 2.31 -0.38 61.87
CA ALA A 314 2.56 -1.81 61.69
C ALA A 314 2.47 -2.25 60.21
N VAL A 315 1.44 -1.79 59.49
CA VAL A 315 1.27 -2.07 58.05
C VAL A 315 2.36 -1.42 57.20
N VAL A 316 2.78 -0.20 57.55
CA VAL A 316 3.88 0.50 56.87
C VAL A 316 5.20 -0.26 57.06
N ARG A 317 5.50 -0.72 58.28
CA ARG A 317 6.70 -1.53 58.55
C ARG A 317 6.72 -2.85 57.78
N GLU A 318 5.57 -3.53 57.67
CA GLU A 318 5.45 -4.75 56.87
C GLU A 318 5.64 -4.44 55.37
N GLN A 319 5.07 -3.35 54.87
CA GLN A 319 5.24 -2.91 53.49
C GLN A 319 6.70 -2.56 53.15
N GLU A 320 7.41 -1.86 54.05
CA GLU A 320 8.84 -1.57 53.91
C GLU A 320 9.69 -2.86 53.93
N SER A 321 9.36 -3.81 54.81
CA SER A 321 10.01 -5.12 54.84
C SER A 321 9.81 -5.89 53.53
N LEU A 322 8.60 -5.86 52.96
CA LEU A 322 8.30 -6.52 51.69
C LEU A 322 9.02 -5.82 50.52
N LEU A 323 9.10 -4.49 50.52
CA LEU A 323 9.86 -3.75 49.51
C LEU A 323 11.36 -4.07 49.55
N ALA A 324 11.94 -4.17 50.76
CA ALA A 324 13.32 -4.58 50.94
C ALA A 324 13.57 -6.01 50.41
N GLU A 325 12.65 -6.94 50.68
CA GLU A 325 12.74 -8.31 50.17
C GLU A 325 12.61 -8.37 48.64
N VAL A 326 11.69 -7.59 48.05
CA VAL A 326 11.56 -7.48 46.59
C VAL A 326 12.84 -6.93 45.97
N GLN A 327 13.46 -5.93 46.57
CA GLN A 327 14.73 -5.39 46.07
C GLN A 327 15.85 -6.43 46.14
N ARG A 328 15.97 -7.15 47.26
CA ARG A 328 16.92 -8.25 47.42
C ARG A 328 16.73 -9.35 46.37
N LEU A 329 15.48 -9.69 46.05
CA LEU A 329 15.15 -10.67 45.01
C LEU A 329 15.49 -10.16 43.60
N LYS A 330 15.30 -8.86 43.32
CA LYS A 330 15.72 -8.23 42.06
C LYS A 330 17.24 -8.29 41.89
N ASP A 331 17.99 -7.95 42.94
CA ASP A 331 19.46 -8.00 42.91
C ASP A 331 19.96 -9.43 42.69
N LYS A 332 19.32 -10.43 43.34
CA LYS A 332 19.61 -11.84 43.12
C LYS A 332 19.32 -12.29 41.69
N ARG A 333 18.20 -11.84 41.11
CA ARG A 333 17.87 -12.10 39.70
C ARG A 333 18.93 -11.51 38.77
N GLN A 334 19.38 -10.28 39.03
CA GLN A 334 20.39 -9.62 38.21
C GLN A 334 21.73 -10.35 38.27
N ALA A 335 22.15 -10.83 39.44
CA ALA A 335 23.35 -11.64 39.59
C ALA A 335 23.27 -12.95 38.78
N LEU A 336 22.13 -13.65 38.84
CA LEU A 336 21.92 -14.88 38.08
C LEU A 336 21.92 -14.65 36.56
N LEU A 337 21.38 -13.52 36.09
CA LEU A 337 21.45 -13.16 34.67
C LEU A 337 22.89 -12.92 34.22
N SER A 338 23.70 -12.24 35.04
CA SER A 338 25.13 -12.06 34.74
C SER A 338 25.90 -13.38 34.71
N GLU A 339 25.56 -14.34 35.56
CA GLU A 339 26.15 -15.69 35.51
C GLU A 339 25.74 -16.43 34.23
N LEU A 340 24.48 -16.29 33.80
CA LEU A 340 24.00 -16.88 32.55
C LEU A 340 24.77 -16.33 31.33
N ASP A 341 24.94 -15.01 31.27
CA ASP A 341 25.71 -14.36 30.20
C ASP A 341 27.17 -14.84 30.15
N ALA A 342 27.78 -15.09 31.32
CA ALA A 342 29.12 -15.65 31.39
C ALA A 342 29.19 -17.08 30.85
N VAL A 343 28.20 -17.92 31.19
CA VAL A 343 28.10 -19.30 30.68
C VAL A 343 27.87 -19.31 29.15
N ASP A 344 27.04 -18.41 28.63
CA ASP A 344 26.81 -18.29 27.19
C ASP A 344 28.07 -17.87 26.43
N ALA A 345 28.87 -16.95 27.00
CA ALA A 345 30.17 -16.58 26.44
C ALA A 345 31.15 -17.77 26.43
N GLU A 346 31.18 -18.56 27.51
CA GLU A 346 31.99 -19.79 27.58
C GLU A 346 31.54 -20.83 26.56
N LEU A 347 30.22 -21.02 26.38
CA LEU A 347 29.65 -21.93 25.40
C LEU A 347 30.01 -21.50 23.97
N ALA A 348 29.92 -20.21 23.67
CA ALA A 348 30.32 -19.65 22.37
C ALA A 348 31.82 -19.88 22.09
N SER A 349 32.68 -19.67 23.09
CA SER A 349 34.11 -19.94 23.02
C SER A 349 34.41 -21.43 22.81
N ALA A 350 33.72 -22.32 23.53
CA ALA A 350 33.83 -23.77 23.34
C ALA A 350 33.40 -24.18 21.91
N GLY A 351 32.29 -23.64 21.40
CA GLY A 351 31.83 -23.88 20.03
C GLY A 351 32.80 -23.35 18.96
N GLN A 352 33.50 -22.25 19.21
CA GLN A 352 34.55 -21.76 18.34
C GLN A 352 35.76 -22.71 18.32
N ARG A 353 36.22 -23.16 19.49
CA ARG A 353 37.30 -24.16 19.61
C ARG A 353 36.95 -25.45 18.89
N GLN A 354 35.71 -25.93 19.02
CA GLN A 354 35.24 -27.12 18.31
C GLN A 354 35.32 -26.95 16.78
N ARG A 355 34.86 -25.80 16.26
CA ARG A 355 34.95 -25.51 14.81
C ARG A 355 36.40 -25.44 14.33
N GLN A 356 37.30 -24.83 15.10
CA GLN A 356 38.72 -24.80 14.77
C GLN A 356 39.33 -26.20 14.73
N HIS A 357 39.04 -27.05 15.73
CA HIS A 357 39.48 -28.45 15.72
C HIS A 357 38.92 -29.24 14.53
N ALA A 358 37.65 -29.05 14.18
CA ALA A 358 37.05 -29.70 13.01
C ALA A 358 37.74 -29.29 11.70
N GLN A 359 38.05 -27.99 11.53
CA GLN A 359 38.80 -27.49 10.39
C GLN A 359 40.23 -28.04 10.33
N GLN A 360 40.94 -28.09 11.47
CA GLN A 360 42.27 -28.67 11.56
C GLN A 360 42.25 -30.17 11.21
N SER A 361 41.31 -30.92 11.78
CA SER A 361 41.12 -32.34 11.48
C SER A 361 40.87 -32.58 9.99
N THR A 362 40.04 -31.75 9.36
CA THR A 362 39.77 -31.81 7.92
C THR A 362 41.03 -31.56 7.09
N LYS A 363 41.84 -30.56 7.46
CA LYS A 363 43.13 -30.26 6.80
C LYS A 363 44.11 -31.43 6.93
N VAL A 364 44.21 -32.02 8.12
CA VAL A 364 45.08 -33.19 8.37
C VAL A 364 44.63 -34.38 7.52
N MET A 365 43.32 -34.65 7.47
CA MET A 365 42.77 -35.73 6.64
C MET A 365 43.00 -35.50 5.14
N GLN A 366 42.90 -34.25 4.66
CA GLN A 366 43.22 -33.91 3.28
C GLN A 366 44.71 -34.11 2.97
N ALA A 367 45.61 -33.64 3.84
CA ALA A 367 47.05 -33.84 3.70
C ALA A 367 47.41 -35.33 3.71
N TYR A 368 46.78 -36.12 4.58
CA TYR A 368 46.96 -37.56 4.62
C TYR A 368 46.52 -38.22 3.30
N ARG A 369 45.34 -37.87 2.77
CA ARG A 369 44.86 -38.38 1.47
C ARG A 369 45.80 -38.02 0.33
N GLN A 370 46.30 -36.79 0.28
CA GLN A 370 47.28 -36.36 -0.73
C GLN A 370 48.56 -37.19 -0.65
N LYS A 371 49.10 -37.39 0.56
CA LYS A 371 50.30 -38.21 0.77
C LYS A 371 50.08 -39.66 0.32
N MET A 372 48.94 -40.26 0.66
CA MET A 372 48.60 -41.60 0.21
C MET A 372 48.51 -41.69 -1.32
N ALA A 373 47.90 -40.71 -1.98
CA ALA A 373 47.84 -40.67 -3.44
C ALA A 373 49.23 -40.52 -4.08
N THR A 374 50.12 -39.72 -3.49
CA THR A 374 51.51 -39.61 -3.98
C THR A 374 52.29 -40.90 -3.83
N LEU A 375 52.12 -41.62 -2.71
CA LEU A 375 52.77 -42.91 -2.47
C LEU A 375 52.27 -43.98 -3.44
N GLN A 376 50.96 -44.06 -3.66
CA GLN A 376 50.38 -44.94 -4.68
C GLN A 376 50.94 -44.64 -6.07
N GLY A 377 51.02 -43.36 -6.45
CA GLY A 377 51.62 -42.96 -7.72
C GLY A 377 53.11 -43.29 -7.84
N THR A 378 53.87 -43.28 -6.73
CA THR A 378 55.26 -43.74 -6.74
C THR A 378 55.37 -45.26 -6.85
N ASP A 379 54.51 -46.01 -6.15
CA ASP A 379 54.46 -47.46 -6.23
C ASP A 379 54.11 -47.93 -7.66
N ASP A 380 53.13 -47.27 -8.30
CA ASP A 380 52.76 -47.55 -9.69
C ASP A 380 53.91 -47.28 -10.67
N LYS A 381 54.66 -46.19 -10.48
CA LYS A 381 55.85 -45.87 -11.28
C LYS A 381 56.97 -46.89 -11.07
N ILE A 382 57.21 -47.30 -9.82
CA ILE A 382 58.20 -48.34 -9.51
C ILE A 382 57.78 -49.65 -10.18
N ALA A 383 56.51 -50.05 -10.07
CA ALA A 383 55.99 -51.24 -10.72
C ALA A 383 56.09 -51.17 -12.25
N ALA A 384 55.84 -50.02 -12.86
CA ALA A 384 56.01 -49.79 -14.30
C ALA A 384 57.48 -49.88 -14.72
N ASN A 385 58.40 -49.28 -13.96
CA ASN A 385 59.84 -49.38 -14.21
C ASN A 385 60.35 -50.81 -14.09
N PHE A 386 59.86 -51.58 -13.11
CA PHE A 386 60.18 -53.00 -12.99
C PHE A 386 59.66 -53.81 -14.20
N LYS A 387 58.43 -53.55 -14.66
CA LYS A 387 57.89 -54.20 -15.87
C LYS A 387 58.69 -53.84 -17.13
N ALA A 388 59.02 -52.57 -17.33
CA ALA A 388 59.82 -52.11 -18.46
C ALA A 388 61.23 -52.70 -18.44
N SER A 389 61.88 -52.74 -17.27
CA SER A 389 63.19 -53.38 -17.11
C SER A 389 63.13 -54.88 -17.38
N ALA A 390 62.08 -55.57 -16.91
CA ALA A 390 61.88 -56.99 -17.19
C ALA A 390 61.61 -57.28 -18.67
N GLN A 391 60.99 -56.36 -19.41
CA GLN A 391 60.82 -56.46 -20.87
C GLN A 391 62.15 -56.25 -21.60
N ALA A 392 62.92 -55.22 -21.23
CA ALA A 392 64.25 -54.97 -21.82
C ALA A 392 65.21 -56.16 -21.64
N VAL A 393 65.16 -56.84 -20.48
CA VAL A 393 65.97 -58.06 -20.23
C VAL A 393 65.52 -59.26 -21.05
N ARG A 394 64.26 -59.31 -21.53
CA ARG A 394 63.78 -60.39 -22.42
C ARG A 394 64.11 -60.16 -23.90
N GLU A 395 64.43 -58.92 -24.27
CA GLU A 395 64.73 -58.51 -25.66
C GLU A 395 66.24 -58.50 -25.97
N CYS A 396 67.09 -58.63 -24.95
CA CYS A 396 68.52 -58.97 -25.07
C CYS A 396 68.74 -60.47 -24.91
#